data_AF-A0A9X2F8F6-F1
#
_entry.id   AF-A0A9X2F8F6-F1
#
_cell.length_a   1.000
_cell.length_b   1.000
_cell.length_c   1.000
_cell.angle_alpha   90.00
_cell.angle_beta   90.00
_cell.angle_gamma   90.00
#
_symmetry.space_group_name_H-M   'P 1'
#
loop_
_entity.id
_entity.type
_entity.pdbx_description
1 polymer ?
#
loop_
_entity_poly.entity_id
_entity_poly.type
_entity_poly.pdbx_seq_one_letter_code
_entity_poly.pdbx_strand_id
1 'polypeptide(L)'
;MRRYSTPTKFMCLLACLAALPLAGCRESTGLQKVIVSGSVKYDGQPISNGEIRFFPIEGTQGPVSGSPIVNGTYEAKYRDGVPVGKHRVEIMAYRSQKGSVPEEIAREGGPTEQYLPARFNTDSELTRSVEASTKSLDFDLSSKKKK
;
A
#
# COMPACT_ATOMS: atom_id res chain seq x y z
N MET A 1 -41.79 -37.58 -63.27
CA MET A 1 -41.67 -36.16 -62.88
C MET A 1 -42.73 -35.83 -61.84
N ARG A 2 -42.38 -34.94 -60.90
CA ARG A 2 -43.18 -34.35 -59.80
C ARG A 2 -43.08 -35.02 -58.42
N ARG A 3 -42.23 -34.34 -57.63
CA ARG A 3 -42.18 -34.13 -56.17
C ARG A 3 -43.60 -33.94 -55.57
N TYR A 4 -43.91 -34.13 -54.29
CA TYR A 4 -43.21 -33.84 -53.04
C TYR A 4 -43.70 -34.79 -51.94
N SER A 5 -42.81 -35.27 -51.06
CA SER A 5 -43.17 -36.00 -49.83
C SER A 5 -42.92 -35.12 -48.61
N THR A 6 -43.82 -35.27 -47.65
CA THR A 6 -44.03 -34.55 -46.40
C THR A 6 -43.06 -35.00 -45.29
N PRO A 7 -43.33 -34.80 -43.98
CA PRO A 7 -42.60 -33.88 -43.13
C PRO A 7 -41.88 -34.62 -41.99
N THR A 8 -41.52 -33.90 -40.92
CA THR A 8 -41.32 -34.40 -39.54
C THR A 8 -39.87 -34.62 -39.10
N LYS A 9 -39.42 -33.64 -38.30
CA LYS A 9 -38.49 -33.69 -37.16
C LYS A 9 -37.65 -34.96 -37.02
N PHE A 10 -36.37 -34.87 -37.33
CA PHE A 10 -35.35 -35.70 -36.71
C PHE A 10 -34.31 -34.82 -35.99
N MET A 11 -34.35 -34.99 -34.68
CA MET A 11 -33.48 -34.50 -33.62
C MET A 11 -32.01 -34.83 -33.93
N CYS A 12 -31.21 -33.81 -34.26
CA CYS A 12 -29.76 -33.93 -34.46
C CYS A 12 -29.01 -32.99 -33.49
N LEU A 13 -28.58 -33.58 -32.37
CA LEU A 13 -27.24 -33.55 -31.78
C LEU A 13 -26.29 -32.37 -32.16
N LEU A 14 -25.95 -31.50 -31.18
CA LEU A 14 -24.72 -30.67 -31.11
C LEU A 14 -24.69 -29.99 -29.72
N ALA A 15 -24.01 -30.52 -28.69
CA ALA A 15 -22.59 -30.32 -28.36
C ALA A 15 -22.15 -28.84 -28.24
N CYS A 16 -21.88 -28.39 -27.00
CA CYS A 16 -20.93 -27.34 -26.55
C CYS A 16 -21.34 -26.87 -25.13
N LEU A 17 -20.79 -27.43 -24.05
CA LEU A 17 -19.53 -27.02 -23.44
C LEU A 17 -19.36 -25.49 -23.38
N ALA A 18 -19.89 -24.88 -22.32
CA ALA A 18 -19.54 -23.53 -21.92
C ALA A 18 -19.22 -23.54 -20.41
N ALA A 19 -18.09 -24.17 -20.06
CA ALA A 19 -17.40 -23.84 -18.83
C ALA A 19 -16.82 -22.44 -19.01
N LEU A 20 -17.48 -21.42 -18.46
CA LEU A 20 -16.89 -20.09 -18.37
C LEU A 20 -15.64 -20.19 -17.49
N PRO A 21 -14.43 -19.93 -17.98
CA PRO A 21 -13.33 -19.69 -17.09
C PRO A 21 -13.60 -18.35 -16.42
N LEU A 22 -13.82 -18.36 -15.10
CA LEU A 22 -13.61 -17.19 -14.26
C LEU A 22 -12.11 -16.87 -14.24
N ALA A 23 -11.55 -16.50 -15.39
CA ALA A 23 -10.28 -15.81 -15.45
C ALA A 23 -10.54 -14.39 -14.96
N GLY A 24 -10.66 -14.25 -13.64
CA GLY A 24 -10.47 -12.97 -12.99
C GLY A 24 -9.05 -12.54 -13.27
N CYS A 25 -8.84 -11.84 -14.39
CA CYS A 25 -7.62 -11.12 -14.66
C CYS A 25 -7.42 -10.14 -13.53
N ARG A 26 -6.53 -10.49 -12.60
CA ARG A 26 -5.87 -9.53 -11.73
C ARG A 26 -5.12 -8.59 -12.68
N GLU A 27 -5.73 -7.46 -13.03
CA GLU A 27 -5.05 -6.38 -13.73
C GLU A 27 -3.90 -5.92 -12.84
N SER A 28 -2.71 -6.49 -13.03
CA SER A 28 -1.50 -5.75 -12.77
C SER A 28 -1.52 -4.63 -13.81
N THR A 29 -2.05 -3.47 -13.42
CA THR A 29 -1.67 -2.19 -14.04
C THR A 29 -0.18 -2.32 -14.33
N GLY A 30 0.29 -2.25 -15.58
CA GLY A 30 1.68 -2.53 -15.98
C GLY A 30 2.76 -1.62 -15.35
N LEU A 31 2.38 -0.93 -14.27
CA LEU A 31 3.18 -0.17 -13.35
C LEU A 31 4.18 -1.07 -12.61
N GLN A 32 5.45 -0.75 -12.79
CA GLN A 32 6.53 -1.38 -12.04
C GLN A 32 6.48 -0.92 -10.58
N LYS A 33 6.48 -1.90 -9.67
CA LYS A 33 6.53 -1.69 -8.22
C LYS A 33 7.62 -2.55 -7.62
N VAL A 34 8.16 -2.11 -6.48
CA VAL A 34 9.19 -2.82 -5.73
C VAL A 34 8.85 -2.85 -4.24
N ILE A 35 9.20 -3.95 -3.59
CA ILE A 35 9.12 -4.06 -2.14
C ILE A 35 10.30 -3.30 -1.55
N VAL A 36 9.99 -2.32 -0.70
CA VAL A 36 10.99 -1.52 0.01
C VAL A 36 10.83 -1.74 1.50
N SER A 37 11.93 -2.00 2.19
CA SER A 37 12.00 -2.04 3.64
C SER A 37 12.90 -0.94 4.19
N GLY A 38 12.92 -0.75 5.50
CA GLY A 38 13.86 0.17 6.09
C GLY A 38 13.60 0.40 7.57
N SER A 39 14.47 1.20 8.14
CA SER A 39 14.39 1.67 9.52
C SER A 39 13.92 3.12 9.59
N VAL A 40 13.17 3.43 10.64
CA VAL A 40 12.66 4.76 10.93
C VAL A 40 13.01 5.14 12.36
N LYS A 41 13.75 6.24 12.50
CA LYS A 41 14.17 6.80 13.78
C LYS A 41 13.74 8.26 13.87
N TYR A 42 13.47 8.71 15.09
CA TYR A 42 13.24 10.11 15.41
C TYR A 42 14.12 10.52 16.59
N ASP A 43 14.96 11.55 16.37
CA ASP A 43 15.98 12.01 17.32
C ASP A 43 16.84 10.85 17.86
N GLY A 44 17.27 9.97 16.94
CA GLY A 44 18.09 8.81 17.23
C GLY A 44 17.36 7.60 17.82
N GLN A 45 16.08 7.74 18.20
CA GLN A 45 15.29 6.66 18.78
C GLN A 45 14.42 5.96 17.71
N PRO A 46 14.38 4.61 17.66
CA PRO A 46 13.48 3.89 16.78
C PRO A 46 12.00 4.23 17.05
N ILE A 47 11.22 4.44 15.99
CA ILE A 47 9.78 4.69 16.12
C ILE A 47 9.06 3.38 16.46
N SER A 48 8.55 3.25 17.69
CA SER A 48 7.95 1.99 18.16
C SER A 48 6.66 1.60 17.41
N ASN A 49 5.79 2.58 17.16
CA ASN A 49 4.53 2.38 16.45
C ASN A 49 4.25 3.57 15.52
N GLY A 50 3.89 3.28 14.28
CA GLY A 50 3.64 4.30 13.28
C GLY A 50 3.17 3.73 11.94
N GLU A 51 3.13 4.60 10.95
CA GLU A 51 2.83 4.26 9.57
C GLU A 51 3.70 5.11 8.65
N ILE A 52 4.19 4.50 7.59
CA ILE A 52 4.86 5.18 6.48
C ILE A 52 3.99 5.07 5.24
N ARG A 53 3.86 6.18 4.51
CA ARG A 53 3.14 6.27 3.23
C ARG A 53 4.02 6.92 2.17
N PHE A 54 3.94 6.38 0.96
CA PHE A 54 4.63 6.84 -0.23
C PHE A 54 3.59 7.38 -1.20
N PHE A 55 3.56 8.71 -1.35
CA PHE A 55 2.68 9.41 -2.29
C PHE A 55 3.43 9.66 -3.60
N PRO A 56 3.02 9.07 -4.72
CA PRO A 56 3.62 9.36 -6.03
C PRO A 56 3.54 10.86 -6.36
N ILE A 57 4.65 11.44 -6.80
CA ILE A 57 4.75 12.85 -7.23
C ILE A 57 5.57 12.96 -8.51
N GLU A 58 5.58 14.16 -9.11
CA GLU A 58 6.44 14.52 -10.25
C GLU A 58 6.37 13.52 -11.42
N GLY A 59 5.15 13.10 -11.78
CA GLY A 59 4.91 12.20 -12.91
C GLY A 59 5.01 10.71 -12.59
N THR A 60 5.30 10.36 -11.33
CA THR A 60 5.24 8.97 -10.87
C THR A 60 3.80 8.48 -10.89
N GLN A 61 3.56 7.38 -11.59
CA GLN A 61 2.25 6.77 -11.72
C GLN A 61 1.98 5.78 -10.60
N GLY A 62 0.70 5.62 -10.25
CA GLY A 62 0.27 4.58 -9.32
C GLY A 62 -0.46 5.06 -8.07
N PRO A 63 -0.93 4.11 -7.25
CA PRO A 63 -1.59 4.43 -6.00
C PRO A 63 -0.55 4.83 -4.93
N VAL A 64 -1.05 5.45 -3.86
CA VAL A 64 -0.31 5.59 -2.61
C VAL A 64 -0.05 4.19 -2.03
N SER A 65 1.20 3.92 -1.66
CA SER A 65 1.59 2.70 -0.96
C SER A 65 1.90 3.01 0.50
N GLY A 66 1.59 2.10 1.41
CA GLY A 66 1.84 2.29 2.84
C GLY A 66 2.27 1.01 3.54
N SER A 67 2.86 1.18 4.72
CA SER A 67 3.24 0.09 5.62
C SER A 67 3.15 0.55 7.07
N PRO A 68 2.73 -0.32 8.01
CA PRO A 68 2.95 -0.07 9.42
C PRO A 68 4.46 0.02 9.70
N ILE A 69 4.82 0.84 10.68
CA ILE A 69 6.14 0.88 11.31
C ILE A 69 5.99 0.20 12.67
N VAL A 70 6.77 -0.84 12.91
CA VAL A 70 6.76 -1.61 14.16
C VAL A 70 8.19 -1.75 14.64
N ASN A 71 8.47 -1.32 15.87
CA ASN A 71 9.82 -1.39 16.47
C ASN A 71 10.91 -0.73 15.60
N GLY A 72 10.55 0.37 14.94
CA GLY A 72 11.45 1.16 14.12
C GLY A 72 11.72 0.60 12.74
N THR A 73 11.00 -0.43 12.28
CA THR A 73 11.15 -0.97 10.93
C THR A 73 9.83 -1.05 10.19
N TYR A 74 9.90 -1.02 8.86
CA TYR A 74 8.75 -1.18 7.97
C TYR A 74 9.10 -2.05 6.77
N GLU A 75 8.08 -2.60 6.13
CA GLU A 75 8.19 -3.35 4.87
C GLU A 75 6.97 -3.07 3.99
N ALA A 76 7.13 -2.19 3.02
CA ALA A 76 6.09 -1.79 2.08
C ALA A 76 5.94 -2.84 0.96
N LYS A 77 5.21 -3.92 1.27
CA LYS A 77 4.91 -5.03 0.35
C LYS A 77 3.45 -5.13 -0.10
N TYR A 78 2.56 -4.31 0.45
CA TYR A 78 1.14 -4.35 0.11
C TYR A 78 0.92 -4.02 -1.37
N ARG A 79 0.03 -4.76 -2.05
CA ARG A 79 -0.27 -4.62 -3.49
C ARG A 79 0.98 -4.54 -4.38
N ASP A 80 1.91 -5.46 -4.12
CA ASP A 80 3.15 -5.67 -4.88
C ASP A 80 4.18 -4.53 -4.71
N GLY A 81 4.00 -3.66 -3.71
CA GLY A 81 5.02 -2.73 -3.23
C GLY A 81 4.78 -1.27 -3.59
N VAL A 82 5.86 -0.49 -3.58
CA VAL A 82 5.87 0.94 -3.89
C VAL A 82 6.13 1.13 -5.39
N PRO A 83 5.35 1.97 -6.10
CA PRO A 83 5.66 2.33 -7.48
C PRO A 83 7.11 2.80 -7.65
N VAL A 84 7.71 2.49 -8.80
CA VAL A 84 9.02 3.05 -9.17
C VAL A 84 8.82 4.52 -9.58
N GLY A 85 9.60 5.42 -8.97
CA GLY A 85 9.57 6.85 -9.22
C GLY A 85 9.78 7.70 -7.98
N LYS A 86 9.50 9.00 -8.08
CA LYS A 86 9.65 9.98 -7.01
C LYS A 86 8.40 10.05 -6.15
N HIS A 87 8.60 10.03 -4.83
CA HIS A 87 7.53 10.03 -3.84
C HIS A 87 7.74 11.13 -2.80
N ARG A 88 6.65 11.77 -2.39
CA ARG A 88 6.57 12.44 -1.09
C ARG A 88 6.30 11.36 -0.05
N VAL A 89 7.09 11.34 1.01
CA VAL A 89 6.96 10.33 2.07
C VAL A 89 6.29 10.97 3.27
N GLU A 90 5.24 10.36 3.79
CA GLU A 90 4.64 10.76 5.06
C GLU A 90 4.90 9.68 6.11
N ILE A 91 5.35 10.11 7.28
CA ILE A 91 5.64 9.26 8.42
C ILE A 91 4.82 9.76 9.59
N MET A 92 3.94 8.89 10.07
CA MET A 92 3.14 9.10 11.26
C MET A 92 3.72 8.23 12.37
N ALA A 93 3.93 8.79 13.57
CA ALA A 93 4.33 8.02 14.73
C ALA A 93 3.41 8.29 15.91
N TYR A 94 3.00 7.24 16.59
CA TYR A 94 2.00 7.31 17.64
C TYR A 94 2.58 6.87 18.97
N ARG A 95 2.24 7.60 20.02
CA ARG A 95 2.51 7.19 21.42
C ARG A 95 1.25 7.35 22.25
N SER A 96 1.13 6.56 23.31
CA SER A 96 0.03 6.69 24.25
C SER A 96 0.02 8.11 24.85
N GLN A 97 -1.15 8.75 24.87
CA GLN A 97 -1.30 10.03 25.54
C GLN A 97 -1.08 9.83 27.05
N LYS A 98 -0.41 10.80 27.68
CA LYS A 98 -0.23 10.80 29.14
C LYS A 98 -1.51 11.31 29.80
N GLY A 99 -2.17 10.47 30.59
CA GLY A 99 -3.35 10.85 31.37
C GLY A 99 -4.03 9.66 32.03
N SER A 100 -4.88 9.93 33.02
CA SER A 100 -5.77 8.93 33.61
C SER A 100 -6.88 8.61 32.61
N VAL A 101 -6.73 7.51 31.89
CA VAL A 101 -7.79 6.96 31.04
C VAL A 101 -8.54 5.88 31.80
N PRO A 102 -9.88 5.80 31.69
CA PRO A 102 -10.64 4.67 32.21
C PRO A 102 -10.04 3.33 31.74
N GLU A 103 -10.03 2.33 32.63
CA GLU A 103 -9.37 1.04 32.37
C GLU A 103 -9.92 0.32 31.12
N GLU A 104 -11.22 0.47 30.84
CA GLU A 104 -11.86 -0.04 29.62
C GLU A 104 -11.20 0.51 28.34
N ILE A 105 -10.94 1.82 28.29
CA ILE A 105 -10.29 2.47 27.15
C ILE A 105 -8.81 2.06 27.06
N ALA A 106 -8.14 1.90 28.20
CA ALA A 106 -6.74 1.41 28.22
C ALA A 106 -6.63 -0.02 27.67
N ARG A 107 -7.60 -0.89 27.95
CA ARG A 107 -7.64 -2.27 27.44
C ARG A 107 -7.85 -2.33 25.93
N GLU A 108 -8.44 -1.32 25.33
CA GLU A 108 -8.61 -1.17 23.88
C GLU A 108 -7.43 -0.44 23.19
N GLY A 109 -6.33 -0.19 23.92
CA GLY A 109 -5.13 0.47 23.40
C GLY A 109 -5.02 1.96 23.73
N GLY A 110 -6.08 2.55 24.27
CA GLY A 110 -6.10 3.93 24.75
C GLY A 110 -5.94 5.00 23.66
N PRO A 111 -6.10 6.29 24.02
CA PRO A 111 -5.84 7.39 23.11
C PRO A 111 -4.34 7.47 22.78
N THR A 112 -4.06 7.67 21.50
CA THR A 112 -2.69 7.89 21.01
C THR A 112 -2.57 9.30 20.43
N GLU A 113 -1.36 9.87 20.48
CA GLU A 113 -1.04 11.14 19.85
C GLU A 113 0.06 10.99 18.81
N GLN A 114 -0.07 11.76 17.73
CA GLN A 114 1.00 11.99 16.76
C GLN A 114 2.06 12.89 17.40
N TYR A 115 3.31 12.40 17.51
CA TYR A 115 4.39 13.18 18.14
C TYR A 115 5.43 13.72 17.16
N LEU A 116 5.34 13.38 15.87
CA LEU A 116 6.23 13.94 14.85
C LEU A 116 5.75 15.33 14.40
N PRO A 117 6.67 16.29 14.19
CA PRO A 117 6.38 17.56 13.56
C PRO A 117 5.67 17.41 12.21
N ALA A 118 4.78 18.35 11.88
CA ALA A 118 3.96 18.35 10.65
C ALA A 118 4.77 18.13 9.36
N ARG A 119 6.02 18.66 9.31
CA ARG A 119 6.97 18.51 8.19
C ARG A 119 7.38 17.07 7.84
N PHE A 120 6.95 16.09 8.64
CA PHE A 120 7.15 14.67 8.34
C PHE A 120 5.85 13.93 8.03
N ASN A 121 4.68 14.56 8.23
CA ASN A 121 3.36 13.96 7.99
C ASN A 121 2.48 14.87 7.13
N THR A 122 1.53 15.59 7.74
CA THR A 122 0.54 16.46 7.11
C THR A 122 1.14 17.46 6.12
N ASP A 123 2.28 18.07 6.47
CA ASP A 123 3.02 19.01 5.63
C ASP A 123 4.37 18.43 5.21
N SER A 124 4.41 17.14 4.86
CA SER A 124 5.70 16.46 4.69
C SER A 124 6.60 17.10 3.63
N GLU A 125 7.83 17.39 4.06
CA GLU A 125 8.94 17.86 3.22
C GLU A 125 9.82 16.68 2.76
N LEU A 126 9.53 15.45 3.21
CA LEU A 126 10.34 14.26 2.89
C LEU A 126 10.08 13.80 1.45
N THR A 127 11.15 13.62 0.69
CA THR A 127 11.09 13.05 -0.65
C THR A 127 12.09 11.91 -0.84
N ARG A 128 11.69 10.89 -1.58
CA ARG A 128 12.53 9.74 -1.95
C ARG A 128 12.28 9.31 -3.39
N SER A 129 13.37 8.93 -4.06
CA SER A 129 13.31 8.22 -5.33
C SER A 129 13.33 6.72 -5.03
N VAL A 130 12.39 5.99 -5.64
CA VAL A 130 12.32 4.54 -5.59
C VAL A 130 12.67 4.03 -6.99
N GLU A 131 13.76 3.30 -7.10
CA GLU A 131 14.23 2.67 -8.34
C GLU A 131 13.88 1.19 -8.32
N ALA A 132 13.93 0.53 -9.50
CA ALA A 132 13.71 -0.91 -9.60
C ALA A 132 14.71 -1.75 -8.76
N SER A 133 15.87 -1.19 -8.44
CA SER A 133 16.92 -1.80 -7.63
C SER A 133 16.81 -1.45 -6.14
N THR A 134 15.93 -0.52 -5.75
CA THR A 134 15.79 -0.06 -4.37
C THR A 134 15.23 -1.19 -3.50
N LYS A 135 16.03 -1.61 -2.51
CA LYS A 135 15.63 -2.63 -1.52
C LYS A 135 15.36 -2.01 -0.16
N SER A 136 16.18 -1.04 0.25
CA SER A 136 16.09 -0.41 1.56
C SER A 136 16.06 1.12 1.46
N LEU A 137 15.21 1.76 2.26
CA LEU A 137 15.15 3.21 2.44
C LEU A 137 14.99 3.54 3.93
N ASP A 138 16.07 4.04 4.53
CA ASP A 138 16.08 4.45 5.94
C ASP A 138 15.70 5.92 6.11
N PHE A 139 15.06 6.22 7.25
CA PHE A 139 14.62 7.56 7.63
C PHE A 139 15.13 7.88 9.04
N ASP A 140 16.12 8.76 9.11
CA ASP A 140 16.60 9.35 10.37
C ASP A 140 16.04 10.77 10.48
N LEU A 141 14.94 10.90 11.22
CA LEU A 141 14.20 12.13 11.41
C LEU A 141 14.74 12.87 12.64
N SER A 142 14.78 14.20 12.58
CA SER A 142 15.16 15.00 13.76
C SER A 142 14.20 16.16 13.99
N SER A 143 14.01 16.53 15.27
CA SER A 143 13.29 17.72 15.70
C SER A 143 13.95 19.02 15.26
N LYS A 144 15.26 19.02 15.00
CA LYS A 144 15.99 20.20 14.49
C LYS A 144 15.90 20.24 12.97
N LYS A 145 15.52 21.39 12.38
CA LYS A 145 15.78 21.62 10.95
C LYS A 145 17.29 21.72 10.78
N LYS A 146 17.89 20.89 9.92
CA LYS A 146 19.28 21.12 9.47
C LYS A 146 19.28 22.45 8.72
N LYS A 147 20.09 23.39 9.20
CA LYS A 147 20.26 24.73 8.64
C LYS A 147 21.10 24.67 7.37
#